data_AF-A0A6I9PJM1-F1
#
_entry.id   AF-A0A6I9PJM1-F1
#
_cell.length_a   1.000
_cell.length_b   1.000
_cell.length_c   1.000
_cell.angle_alpha   90.00
_cell.angle_beta   90.00
_cell.angle_gamma   90.00
#
_symmetry.space_group_name_H-M   'P 1'
#
loop_
_entity.id
_entity.type
_entity.pdbx_description
1 polymer ?
#
loop_
_entity_poly.entity_id
_entity_poly.type
_entity_poly.pdbx_seq_one_letter_code
_entity_poly.pdbx_strand_id
1 'polypeptide(L)'
;IFYTAAIVGPAAGYLLGGYFLNMYTEIHLKTEMTPDNPLWVGAWWIGFLAGGAAALLVAFPILGYPRQLPGSQEYVAMRVSEAHQLKDGSHTTAADPQFGKSVKDMPRSVLLLLKNPPFLFLCLAGATEATLIAGMSTFGPKFLESQFNLSASEAATWFGYMVVPAGGGGTFLGGYIVKRMNLRCRGIIRFCMVCAIVSLLAIFIFLIHCPNVPMAGVTAPYQYDLMEKHQLDRDSYDEPSQLRLRNSSLEETLTVGCNAGCDCVRELYNPVCGADGVMYYSPCHAGCSVVNHTDRLTGKQVHSTHWKQ
;
A
#
# COMPACT_ATOMS: atom_id res chain seq x y z
N ILE A 1 -6.34 10.85 -21.78
CA ILE A 1 -5.72 9.83 -22.67
C ILE A 1 -4.29 9.56 -22.25
N PHE A 2 -3.33 10.49 -22.45
CA PHE A 2 -1.93 10.27 -22.01
C PHE A 2 -1.81 9.90 -20.51
N TYR A 3 -2.37 10.72 -19.63
CA TYR A 3 -2.39 10.43 -18.18
C TYR A 3 -3.11 9.12 -17.84
N THR A 4 -4.19 8.80 -18.56
CA THR A 4 -4.92 7.54 -18.41
C THR A 4 -4.00 6.35 -18.72
N ALA A 5 -3.26 6.39 -19.83
CA ALA A 5 -2.31 5.34 -20.21
C ALA A 5 -1.17 5.22 -19.19
N ALA A 6 -0.67 6.35 -18.67
CA ALA A 6 0.36 6.37 -17.64
C ALA A 6 -0.08 5.71 -16.32
N ILE A 7 -1.37 5.81 -15.96
CA ILE A 7 -1.92 5.21 -14.74
C ILE A 7 -2.32 3.74 -14.95
N VAL A 8 -2.86 3.40 -16.13
CA VAL A 8 -3.25 2.03 -16.47
C VAL A 8 -2.02 1.11 -16.61
N GLY A 9 -0.87 1.64 -17.03
CA GLY A 9 0.38 0.88 -17.15
C GLY A 9 0.79 0.14 -15.87
N PRO A 10 1.01 0.84 -14.74
CA PRO A 10 1.30 0.20 -13.45
C PRO A 10 0.23 -0.80 -13.02
N ALA A 11 -1.04 -0.48 -13.24
CA ALA A 11 -2.15 -1.36 -12.87
C ALA A 11 -2.19 -2.66 -13.68
N ALA A 12 -1.92 -2.60 -14.98
CA ALA A 12 -1.72 -3.77 -15.83
C ALA A 12 -0.45 -4.55 -15.40
N GLY A 13 0.59 -3.84 -14.96
CA GLY A 13 1.79 -4.42 -14.36
C GLY A 13 1.49 -5.27 -13.13
N TYR A 14 0.58 -4.83 -12.24
CA TYR A 14 0.15 -5.63 -11.09
C TYR A 14 -0.56 -6.93 -11.50
N LEU A 15 -1.43 -6.89 -12.51
CA LEU A 15 -2.13 -8.08 -12.99
C LEU A 15 -1.18 -9.07 -13.66
N LEU A 16 -0.31 -8.60 -14.54
CA LEU A 16 0.70 -9.44 -15.20
C LEU A 16 1.73 -9.96 -14.19
N GLY A 17 2.15 -9.12 -13.25
CA GLY A 17 3.03 -9.50 -12.15
C GLY A 17 2.40 -10.57 -11.27
N GLY A 18 1.13 -10.42 -10.90
CA GLY A 18 0.37 -11.44 -10.16
C GLY A 18 0.32 -12.78 -10.88
N TYR A 19 0.15 -12.77 -12.21
CA TYR A 19 0.21 -13.97 -13.04
C TYR A 19 1.60 -14.62 -13.03
N PHE A 20 2.67 -13.85 -13.25
CA PHE A 20 4.05 -14.38 -13.22
C PHE A 20 4.45 -14.88 -11.83
N LEU A 21 3.89 -14.30 -10.76
CA LEU A 21 4.12 -14.76 -9.39
C LEU A 21 3.49 -16.12 -9.10
N ASN A 22 2.51 -16.56 -9.90
CA ASN A 22 1.93 -17.90 -9.81
C ASN A 22 2.84 -18.99 -10.44
N MET A 23 3.86 -18.59 -11.20
CA MET A 23 4.87 -19.50 -11.74
C MET A 23 6.08 -19.55 -10.81
N TYR A 24 6.60 -20.74 -10.50
CA TYR A 24 7.79 -20.88 -9.65
C TYR A 24 9.02 -20.26 -10.33
N THR A 25 9.88 -19.59 -9.55
CA THR A 25 11.04 -18.87 -10.08
C THR A 25 11.99 -19.76 -10.90
N GLU A 26 12.16 -21.02 -10.49
CA GLU A 26 12.92 -22.03 -11.23
C GLU A 26 11.99 -22.84 -12.13
N ILE A 27 11.72 -22.32 -13.33
CA ILE A 27 10.76 -22.91 -14.28
C ILE A 27 11.13 -24.36 -14.67
N HIS A 28 12.41 -24.71 -14.58
CA HIS A 28 12.92 -26.04 -14.95
C HIS A 28 12.73 -27.10 -13.86
N LEU A 29 12.46 -26.71 -12.60
CA LEU A 29 12.19 -27.65 -11.53
C LEU A 29 10.68 -27.92 -11.41
N LYS A 30 10.32 -29.20 -11.32
CA LYS A 30 8.98 -29.59 -10.87
C LYS A 30 8.92 -29.43 -9.35
N THR A 31 8.19 -28.43 -8.90
CA THR A 31 7.86 -28.25 -7.49
C THR A 31 6.43 -28.71 -7.24
N GLU A 32 6.22 -29.37 -6.09
CA GLU A 32 4.87 -29.68 -5.60
C GLU A 32 4.29 -28.52 -4.77
N MET A 33 5.11 -27.52 -4.41
CA MET A 33 4.68 -26.40 -3.58
C MET A 33 3.70 -25.48 -4.31
N THR A 34 2.77 -24.88 -3.59
CA THR A 34 1.80 -23.89 -4.12
C THR A 34 2.24 -22.46 -3.80
N PRO A 35 1.68 -21.44 -4.47
CA PRO A 35 1.94 -20.02 -4.16
C PRO A 35 1.61 -19.57 -2.73
N ASP A 36 0.87 -20.37 -1.97
CA ASP A 36 0.54 -20.13 -0.57
C ASP A 36 1.70 -20.46 0.38
N ASN A 37 2.68 -21.23 -0.11
CA ASN A 37 3.81 -21.65 0.69
C ASN A 37 4.75 -20.45 0.94
N PRO A 38 5.18 -20.18 2.20
CA PRO A 38 6.09 -19.07 2.49
C PRO A 38 7.47 -19.19 1.81
N LEU A 39 7.86 -20.38 1.38
CA LEU A 39 9.09 -20.61 0.61
C LEU A 39 8.90 -20.38 -0.90
N TRP A 40 7.67 -20.14 -1.34
CA TRP A 40 7.36 -19.88 -2.74
C TRP A 40 7.89 -18.52 -3.16
N VAL A 41 8.75 -18.54 -4.18
CA VAL A 41 9.19 -17.33 -4.88
C VAL A 41 8.73 -17.43 -6.32
N GLY A 42 7.84 -16.51 -6.70
CA GLY A 42 7.32 -16.44 -8.05
C GLY A 42 8.34 -15.91 -9.06
N ALA A 43 8.12 -16.17 -10.36
CA ALA A 43 9.02 -15.81 -11.45
C ALA A 43 8.96 -14.31 -11.81
N TRP A 44 9.28 -13.45 -10.85
CA TRP A 44 9.23 -11.99 -10.94
C TRP A 44 10.06 -11.39 -12.09
N TRP A 45 11.15 -12.06 -12.47
CA TRP A 45 12.08 -11.61 -13.51
C TRP A 45 11.47 -11.59 -14.92
N ILE A 46 10.45 -12.42 -15.18
CA ILE A 46 9.78 -12.51 -16.48
C ILE A 46 9.19 -11.15 -16.87
N GLY A 47 8.61 -10.44 -15.90
CA GLY A 47 8.02 -9.11 -16.12
C GLY A 47 9.03 -8.09 -16.61
N PHE A 48 10.26 -8.10 -16.07
CA PHE A 48 11.31 -7.18 -16.50
C PHE A 48 11.79 -7.47 -17.93
N LEU A 49 11.95 -8.75 -18.30
CA LEU A 49 12.35 -9.13 -19.64
C LEU A 49 11.26 -8.81 -20.68
N ALA A 50 10.01 -9.16 -20.38
CA ALA A 50 8.88 -8.89 -21.25
C ALA A 50 8.65 -7.38 -21.43
N GLY A 51 8.71 -6.61 -20.33
CA GLY A 51 8.59 -5.16 -20.36
C GLY A 51 9.72 -4.49 -21.14
N GLY A 52 10.97 -4.95 -20.95
CA GLY A 52 12.13 -4.46 -21.71
C GLY A 52 12.03 -4.74 -23.20
N ALA A 53 11.62 -5.96 -23.58
CA ALA A 53 11.39 -6.31 -24.98
C ALA A 53 10.28 -5.45 -25.60
N ALA A 54 9.16 -5.26 -24.91
CA ALA A 54 8.08 -4.38 -25.37
C ALA A 54 8.55 -2.92 -25.53
N ALA A 55 9.36 -2.40 -24.60
CA ALA A 55 9.93 -1.07 -24.69
C ALA A 55 10.85 -0.91 -25.91
N LEU A 56 11.68 -1.92 -26.22
CA LEU A 56 12.53 -1.92 -27.42
C LEU A 56 11.70 -1.94 -28.71
N LEU A 57 10.62 -2.73 -28.74
CA LEU A 57 9.70 -2.77 -29.88
C LEU A 57 9.01 -1.41 -30.11
N VAL A 58 8.66 -0.69 -29.04
CA VAL A 58 8.04 0.64 -29.12
C VAL A 58 9.07 1.73 -29.45
N ALA A 59 10.32 1.58 -29.02
CA ALA A 59 11.39 2.53 -29.32
C ALA A 59 11.65 2.64 -30.83
N PHE A 60 11.56 1.52 -31.57
CA PHE A 60 11.85 1.49 -33.00
C PHE A 60 10.91 2.40 -33.84
N PRO A 61 9.57 2.34 -33.70
CA PRO A 61 8.66 3.31 -34.32
C PRO A 61 8.89 4.76 -33.88
N ILE A 62 9.24 4.98 -32.60
CA ILE A 62 9.49 6.34 -32.07
C ILE A 62 10.69 6.99 -32.75
N LEU A 63 11.74 6.22 -33.10
CA LEU A 63 12.89 6.72 -33.85
C LEU A 63 12.53 7.26 -35.24
N GLY A 64 11.40 6.83 -35.81
CA GLY A 64 10.89 7.34 -37.09
C GLY A 64 10.24 8.72 -37.01
N TYR A 65 10.01 9.27 -35.82
CA TYR A 65 9.37 10.57 -35.68
C TYR A 65 10.35 11.74 -35.93
N PRO A 66 9.91 12.79 -36.66
CA PRO A 66 10.73 13.98 -36.86
C PRO A 66 10.96 14.72 -35.55
N ARG A 67 12.12 15.36 -35.41
CA ARG A 67 12.52 16.11 -34.21
C ARG A 67 11.51 17.18 -33.78
N GLN A 68 10.73 17.72 -34.73
CA GLN A 68 9.61 18.62 -34.47
C GLN A 68 8.45 18.21 -35.37
N LEU A 69 7.27 18.04 -34.77
CA LEU A 69 6.04 17.83 -35.54
C LEU A 69 5.64 19.16 -36.23
N PRO A 70 5.22 19.11 -37.51
CA PRO A 70 4.73 20.29 -38.21
C PRO A 70 3.56 20.92 -37.46
N GLY A 71 3.55 22.25 -37.30
CA GLY A 71 2.53 22.99 -36.54
C GLY A 71 2.78 23.13 -35.03
N SER A 72 3.79 22.46 -34.46
CA SER A 72 4.11 22.54 -33.02
C SER A 72 4.38 23.97 -32.51
N GLN A 73 5.01 24.83 -33.33
CA GLN A 73 5.30 26.22 -32.96
C GLN A 73 4.04 27.08 -32.78
N GLU A 74 3.01 26.84 -33.59
CA GLU A 74 1.74 27.59 -33.54
C GLU A 74 0.96 27.29 -32.25
N TYR A 75 0.89 26.00 -31.86
CA TYR A 75 0.28 25.60 -30.59
C TYR A 75 1.03 26.11 -29.36
N VAL A 76 2.37 26.19 -29.42
CA VAL A 76 3.19 26.73 -28.32
C VAL A 76 2.90 28.22 -28.12
N ALA A 77 2.82 29.00 -29.20
CA ALA A 77 2.47 30.41 -29.13
C ALA A 77 1.05 30.64 -28.57
N MET A 78 0.09 29.78 -28.95
CA MET A 78 -1.29 29.85 -28.46
C MET A 78 -1.39 29.56 -26.95
N ARG A 79 -0.65 28.58 -26.41
CA ARG A 79 -0.67 28.25 -24.97
C ARG A 79 -0.05 29.31 -24.07
N VAL A 80 0.99 30.00 -24.54
CA VAL A 80 1.60 31.12 -23.81
C VAL A 80 0.59 32.27 -23.64
N SER A 81 -0.28 32.47 -24.65
CA SER A 81 -1.30 33.52 -24.60
C SER A 81 -2.36 33.27 -23.52
N GLU A 82 -2.76 32.01 -23.28
CA GLU A 82 -3.81 31.67 -22.30
C GLU A 82 -3.34 31.79 -20.85
N ALA A 83 -2.08 31.44 -20.57
CA ALA A 83 -1.49 31.50 -19.22
C ALA A 83 -1.20 32.93 -18.73
N HIS A 84 -1.13 33.90 -19.65
CA HIS A 84 -0.80 35.30 -19.37
C HIS A 84 -2.00 36.26 -19.48
N GLN A 85 -3.22 35.76 -19.66
CA GLN A 85 -4.43 36.60 -19.67
C GLN A 85 -4.94 37.05 -18.28
N LEU A 86 -4.20 36.79 -17.19
CA LEU A 86 -4.57 37.29 -15.86
C LEU A 86 -3.89 38.63 -15.55
N LYS A 87 -4.78 39.60 -15.33
CA LYS A 87 -4.57 41.03 -15.08
C LYS A 87 -3.62 41.31 -13.91
N ASP A 88 -2.82 42.37 -14.10
CA ASP A 88 -2.05 43.16 -13.13
C ASP A 88 -0.63 42.70 -12.70
N GLY A 89 0.37 43.53 -13.07
CA GLY A 89 1.53 43.84 -12.24
C GLY A 89 2.89 43.21 -12.57
N SER A 90 2.96 42.07 -13.27
CA SER A 90 4.23 41.35 -13.52
C SER A 90 4.83 41.59 -14.92
N HIS A 91 4.33 42.58 -15.65
CA HIS A 91 4.50 42.73 -17.09
C HIS A 91 5.91 43.14 -17.59
N THR A 92 6.88 43.43 -16.72
CA THR A 92 8.18 43.97 -17.18
C THR A 92 9.27 42.92 -17.36
N THR A 93 9.13 41.70 -16.81
CA THR A 93 10.22 40.69 -16.84
C THR A 93 9.91 39.43 -17.65
N ALA A 94 8.62 39.04 -17.78
CA ALA A 94 8.19 37.94 -18.64
C ALA A 94 7.95 38.35 -20.10
N ALA A 95 7.90 39.65 -20.38
CA ALA A 95 7.71 40.20 -21.73
C ALA A 95 9.03 40.42 -22.50
N ASP A 96 10.19 40.10 -21.89
CA ASP A 96 11.48 40.24 -22.54
C ASP A 96 11.66 39.12 -23.60
N PRO A 97 11.79 39.44 -24.90
CA PRO A 97 11.94 38.46 -25.98
C PRO A 97 13.24 37.64 -25.92
N GLN A 98 14.12 37.92 -24.96
CA GLN A 98 15.36 37.16 -24.70
C GLN A 98 15.25 36.18 -23.53
N PHE A 99 14.18 36.24 -22.74
CA PHE A 99 13.97 35.38 -21.58
C PHE A 99 13.76 33.91 -22.01
N GLY A 100 14.61 33.00 -21.53
CA GLY A 100 14.47 31.54 -21.76
C GLY A 100 15.29 30.99 -22.94
N LYS A 101 16.18 31.78 -23.54
CA LYS A 101 17.09 31.31 -24.61
C LYS A 101 18.42 30.76 -24.08
N SER A 102 18.78 31.04 -22.82
CA SER A 102 20.02 30.58 -22.20
C SER A 102 19.76 29.72 -20.96
N VAL A 103 20.58 28.67 -20.75
CA VAL A 103 20.53 27.82 -19.53
C VAL A 103 20.81 28.66 -18.26
N LYS A 104 21.52 29.78 -18.41
CA LYS A 104 21.79 30.72 -17.32
C LYS A 104 20.53 31.45 -16.82
N ASP A 105 19.45 31.44 -17.60
CA ASP A 105 18.17 32.04 -17.20
C ASP A 105 17.32 31.07 -16.35
N MET A 106 17.65 29.77 -16.36
CA MET A 106 16.90 28.72 -15.66
C MET A 106 16.74 28.97 -14.15
N PRO A 107 17.77 29.38 -13.38
CA PRO A 107 17.60 29.70 -11.96
C PRO A 107 16.62 30.86 -11.73
N ARG A 108 16.66 31.85 -12.64
CA ARG A 108 15.78 33.03 -12.57
C ARG A 108 14.34 32.66 -12.93
N SER A 109 14.13 31.78 -13.91
CA SER A 109 12.81 31.23 -14.25
C SER A 109 12.23 30.39 -13.12
N VAL A 110 13.04 29.55 -12.47
CA VAL A 110 12.61 28.76 -11.30
C VAL A 110 12.17 29.68 -10.16
N LEU A 111 12.93 30.74 -9.86
CA LEU A 111 12.56 31.69 -8.82
C LEU A 111 11.24 32.43 -9.12
N LEU A 112 11.00 32.77 -10.39
CA LEU A 112 9.75 33.40 -10.83
C LEU A 112 8.55 32.45 -10.68
N LEU A 113 8.73 31.17 -10.99
CA LEU A 113 7.69 30.14 -10.78
C LEU A 113 7.42 29.90 -9.29
N LEU A 114 8.47 29.84 -8.46
CA LEU A 114 8.34 29.68 -7.01
C LEU A 114 7.64 30.88 -6.34
N LYS A 115 7.77 32.09 -6.91
CA LYS A 115 7.05 33.28 -6.46
C LYS A 115 5.58 33.31 -6.85
N ASN A 116 5.12 32.40 -7.73
CA ASN A 116 3.74 32.32 -8.18
C ASN A 116 2.93 31.39 -7.25
N PRO A 117 2.07 31.90 -6.35
CA PRO A 117 1.41 31.07 -5.35
C PRO A 117 0.49 29.99 -5.95
N PRO A 118 -0.35 30.26 -6.97
CA PRO A 118 -1.11 29.23 -7.68
C PRO A 118 -0.27 28.06 -8.20
N PHE A 119 0.90 28.35 -8.79
CA PHE A 119 1.81 27.30 -9.28
C PHE A 119 2.35 26.46 -8.12
N LEU A 120 2.79 27.10 -7.04
CA LEU A 120 3.30 26.41 -5.86
C LEU A 120 2.25 25.49 -5.22
N PHE A 121 1.01 25.95 -5.05
CA PHE A 121 -0.07 25.12 -4.52
C PHE A 121 -0.43 23.96 -5.44
N LEU A 122 -0.40 24.15 -6.75
CA LEU A 122 -0.64 23.08 -7.72
C LEU A 122 0.47 22.01 -7.65
N CYS A 123 1.73 22.42 -7.53
CA CYS A 123 2.85 21.50 -7.33
C CYS A 123 2.74 20.75 -6.01
N LEU A 124 2.38 21.43 -4.92
CA LEU A 124 2.19 20.79 -3.62
C LEU A 124 1.05 19.75 -3.68
N ALA A 125 -0.07 20.08 -4.31
CA ALA A 125 -1.18 19.15 -4.52
C ALA A 125 -0.72 17.92 -5.33
N GLY A 126 -0.02 18.14 -6.45
CA GLY A 126 0.52 17.03 -7.26
C GLY A 126 1.53 16.17 -6.52
N ALA A 127 2.37 16.76 -5.65
CA ALA A 127 3.31 16.02 -4.82
C ALA A 127 2.60 15.16 -3.76
N THR A 128 1.55 15.69 -3.12
CA THR A 128 0.75 14.91 -2.16
C THR A 128 0.03 13.75 -2.84
N GLU A 129 -0.56 13.96 -4.03
CA GLU A 129 -1.19 12.90 -4.83
C GLU A 129 -0.17 11.83 -5.26
N ALA A 130 1.00 12.23 -5.74
CA ALA A 130 2.06 11.31 -6.14
C ALA A 130 2.57 10.47 -4.96
N THR A 131 2.71 11.07 -3.78
CA THR A 131 3.12 10.37 -2.56
C THR A 131 2.09 9.32 -2.15
N LEU A 132 0.81 9.67 -2.20
CA LEU A 132 -0.28 8.74 -1.89
C LEU A 132 -0.30 7.57 -2.87
N ILE A 133 -0.18 7.83 -4.17
CA ILE A 133 -0.15 6.77 -5.19
C ILE A 133 1.09 5.88 -5.00
N ALA A 134 2.27 6.46 -4.76
CA ALA A 134 3.49 5.70 -4.54
C ALA A 134 3.42 4.83 -3.28
N GLY A 135 2.91 5.36 -2.17
CA GLY A 135 2.71 4.62 -0.92
C GLY A 135 1.70 3.49 -1.09
N MET A 136 0.53 3.77 -1.66
CA MET A 136 -0.50 2.76 -1.90
C MET A 136 -0.05 1.68 -2.87
N SER A 137 0.67 2.06 -3.94
CA SER A 137 1.23 1.10 -4.89
C SER A 137 2.24 0.17 -4.20
N THR A 138 3.19 0.73 -3.44
CA THR A 138 4.27 -0.05 -2.82
C THR A 138 3.77 -0.96 -1.70
N PHE A 139 2.90 -0.47 -0.83
CA PHE A 139 2.49 -1.18 0.38
C PHE A 139 1.10 -1.82 0.28
N GLY A 140 0.28 -1.44 -0.71
CA GLY A 140 -1.09 -1.95 -0.86
C GLY A 140 -1.17 -3.47 -1.01
N PRO A 141 -0.43 -4.10 -1.95
CA PRO A 141 -0.41 -5.56 -2.07
C PRO A 141 0.09 -6.23 -0.79
N LYS A 142 1.16 -5.71 -0.17
CA LYS A 142 1.70 -6.25 1.09
C LYS A 142 0.74 -6.15 2.26
N PHE A 143 -0.04 -5.08 2.31
CA PHE A 143 -1.12 -4.93 3.26
C PHE A 143 -2.18 -6.01 3.04
N LEU A 144 -2.58 -6.28 1.79
CA LEU A 144 -3.53 -7.35 1.48
C LEU A 144 -2.99 -8.74 1.83
N GLU A 145 -1.71 -9.01 1.54
CA GLU A 145 -1.02 -10.25 1.95
C GLU A 145 -1.09 -10.43 3.47
N SER A 146 -0.72 -9.39 4.24
CA SER A 146 -0.62 -9.49 5.69
C SER A 146 -1.97 -9.51 6.41
N GLN A 147 -2.95 -8.75 5.93
CA GLN A 147 -4.25 -8.62 6.60
C GLN A 147 -5.23 -9.73 6.22
N PHE A 148 -5.24 -10.15 4.96
CA PHE A 148 -6.16 -11.16 4.46
C PHE A 148 -5.51 -12.53 4.27
N ASN A 149 -4.23 -12.67 4.65
CA ASN A 149 -3.46 -13.91 4.51
C ASN A 149 -3.51 -14.47 3.07
N LEU A 150 -3.42 -13.57 2.09
CA LEU A 150 -3.42 -13.90 0.67
C LEU A 150 -1.98 -14.18 0.21
N SER A 151 -1.84 -15.07 -0.78
CA SER A 151 -0.56 -15.25 -1.47
C SER A 151 -0.14 -13.95 -2.18
N ALA A 152 1.16 -13.77 -2.42
CA ALA A 152 1.68 -12.59 -3.12
C ALA A 152 1.06 -12.42 -4.52
N SER A 153 0.76 -13.52 -5.20
CA SER A 153 0.08 -13.51 -6.50
C SER A 153 -1.37 -13.03 -6.42
N GLU A 154 -2.14 -13.52 -5.43
CA GLU A 154 -3.55 -13.14 -5.28
C GLU A 154 -3.69 -11.70 -4.83
N ALA A 155 -2.87 -11.27 -3.86
CA ALA A 155 -2.85 -9.90 -3.37
C ALA A 155 -2.54 -8.89 -4.49
N ALA A 156 -1.51 -9.16 -5.30
CA ALA A 156 -1.16 -8.32 -6.45
C ALA A 156 -2.29 -8.28 -7.49
N THR A 157 -2.96 -9.42 -7.74
CA THR A 157 -4.06 -9.52 -8.70
C THR A 157 -5.29 -8.74 -8.25
N TRP A 158 -5.72 -8.92 -6.99
CA TRP A 158 -6.84 -8.16 -6.41
C TRP A 158 -6.56 -6.66 -6.40
N PHE A 159 -5.35 -6.27 -6.01
CA PHE A 159 -4.94 -4.87 -6.05
C PHE A 159 -4.99 -4.30 -7.47
N GLY A 160 -4.49 -5.05 -8.46
CA GLY A 160 -4.59 -4.70 -9.87
C GLY A 160 -6.03 -4.47 -10.32
N TYR A 161 -6.95 -5.38 -9.98
CA TYR A 161 -8.37 -5.23 -10.30
C TYR A 161 -9.04 -4.01 -9.66
N MET A 162 -8.59 -3.59 -8.47
CA MET A 162 -9.08 -2.37 -7.85
C MET A 162 -8.52 -1.11 -8.53
N VAL A 163 -7.22 -1.09 -8.83
CA VAL A 163 -6.53 0.12 -9.33
C VAL A 163 -6.84 0.42 -10.79
N VAL A 164 -7.00 -0.58 -11.67
CA VAL A 164 -7.33 -0.36 -13.10
C VAL A 164 -8.59 0.51 -13.30
N PRO A 165 -9.77 0.14 -12.76
CA PRO A 165 -10.97 0.94 -12.91
C PRO A 165 -10.91 2.24 -12.11
N ALA A 166 -10.32 2.24 -10.90
CA ALA A 166 -10.23 3.44 -10.07
C ALA A 166 -9.35 4.52 -10.74
N GLY A 167 -8.12 4.18 -11.09
CA GLY A 167 -7.17 5.10 -11.71
C GLY A 167 -7.52 5.42 -13.16
N GLY A 168 -7.65 4.40 -14.00
CA GLY A 168 -7.94 4.55 -15.42
C GLY A 168 -9.33 5.15 -15.68
N GLY A 169 -10.34 4.57 -15.05
CA GLY A 169 -11.72 5.04 -15.14
C GLY A 169 -11.92 6.43 -14.53
N GLY A 170 -11.36 6.70 -13.35
CA GLY A 170 -11.45 8.01 -12.71
C GLY A 170 -10.81 9.13 -13.54
N THR A 171 -9.61 8.91 -14.07
CA THR A 171 -8.91 9.90 -14.93
C THR A 171 -9.68 10.16 -16.22
N PHE A 172 -10.20 9.10 -16.84
CA PHE A 172 -10.99 9.23 -18.06
C PHE A 172 -12.32 9.96 -17.81
N LEU A 173 -13.03 9.57 -16.75
CA LEU A 173 -14.31 10.16 -16.35
C LEU A 173 -14.15 11.64 -15.98
N GLY A 174 -13.11 12.00 -15.23
CA GLY A 174 -12.82 13.40 -14.89
C GLY A 174 -12.60 14.26 -16.14
N GLY A 175 -11.78 13.78 -17.09
CA GLY A 175 -11.58 14.46 -18.37
C GLY A 175 -12.86 14.55 -19.22
N TYR A 176 -13.64 13.47 -19.23
CA TYR A 176 -14.93 13.42 -19.94
C TYR A 176 -15.94 14.42 -19.37
N ILE A 177 -16.06 14.52 -18.04
CA ILE A 177 -16.95 15.48 -17.37
C ILE A 177 -16.55 16.91 -17.70
N VAL A 178 -15.26 17.24 -17.59
CA VAL A 178 -14.74 18.59 -17.93
C VAL A 178 -15.08 18.97 -19.37
N LYS A 179 -14.89 18.04 -20.31
CA LYS A 179 -15.22 18.25 -21.72
C LYS A 179 -16.72 18.36 -21.96
N ARG A 180 -17.53 17.46 -21.40
CA ARG A 180 -18.98 17.42 -21.62
C ARG A 180 -19.69 18.64 -21.05
N MET A 181 -19.22 19.13 -19.90
CA MET A 181 -19.81 20.30 -19.22
C MET A 181 -19.17 21.63 -19.65
N ASN A 182 -18.17 21.62 -20.55
CA ASN A 182 -17.40 22.80 -20.95
C ASN A 182 -16.96 23.66 -19.75
N LEU A 183 -16.43 23.00 -18.71
CA LEU A 183 -16.05 23.67 -17.46
C LEU A 183 -14.84 24.60 -17.71
N ARG A 184 -15.02 25.90 -17.47
CA ARG A 184 -13.91 26.88 -17.39
C ARG A 184 -13.10 26.66 -16.11
N CYS A 185 -11.93 27.31 -15.97
CA CYS A 185 -11.03 27.14 -14.81
C CYS A 185 -11.75 27.19 -13.44
N ARG A 186 -12.65 28.16 -13.24
CA ARG A 186 -13.44 28.27 -12.00
C ARG A 186 -14.36 27.06 -11.76
N GLY A 187 -14.93 26.49 -12.82
CA GLY A 187 -15.75 25.28 -12.77
C GLY A 187 -14.91 24.04 -12.45
N ILE A 188 -13.72 23.93 -13.07
CA ILE A 188 -12.77 22.84 -12.80
C ILE A 188 -12.34 22.85 -11.33
N ILE A 189 -11.97 24.02 -10.79
CA ILE A 189 -11.58 24.15 -9.38
C ILE A 189 -12.72 23.71 -8.45
N ARG A 190 -13.96 24.15 -8.72
CA ARG A 190 -15.12 23.73 -7.93
C ARG A 190 -15.35 22.21 -8.00
N PHE A 191 -15.19 21.62 -9.18
CA PHE A 191 -15.29 20.18 -9.36
C PHE A 191 -14.23 19.43 -8.55
N CYS A 192 -12.96 19.85 -8.61
CA CYS A 192 -11.89 19.28 -7.79
C CYS A 192 -12.16 19.40 -6.29
N MET A 193 -12.68 20.56 -5.84
CA MET A 193 -13.07 20.74 -4.43
C MET A 193 -14.17 19.76 -4.00
N VAL A 194 -15.18 19.53 -4.84
CA VAL A 194 -16.23 18.53 -4.56
C VAL A 194 -15.63 17.14 -4.48
N CYS A 195 -14.78 16.74 -5.43
CA CYS A 195 -14.10 15.44 -5.40
C CYS A 195 -13.23 15.26 -4.14
N ALA A 196 -12.52 16.31 -3.72
CA ALA A 196 -11.70 16.29 -2.51
C ALA A 196 -12.56 16.14 -1.24
N ILE A 197 -13.70 16.85 -1.15
CA ILE A 197 -14.64 16.71 -0.03
C ILE A 197 -15.21 15.29 0.02
N VAL A 198 -15.65 14.74 -1.12
CA VAL A 198 -16.14 13.35 -1.19
C VAL A 198 -15.06 12.35 -0.77
N SER A 199 -13.80 12.57 -1.17
CA SER A 199 -12.67 11.74 -0.77
C SER A 199 -12.38 11.83 0.74
N LEU A 200 -12.50 13.02 1.33
CA LEU A 200 -12.38 13.21 2.78
C LEU A 200 -13.49 12.50 3.55
N LEU A 201 -14.72 12.47 3.03
CA LEU A 201 -15.80 11.70 3.64
C LEU A 201 -15.53 10.19 3.63
N ALA A 202 -14.71 9.69 2.70
CA ALA A 202 -14.33 8.27 2.70
C ALA A 202 -13.52 7.86 3.94
N ILE A 203 -12.95 8.80 4.71
CA ILE A 203 -12.28 8.53 6.00
C ILE A 203 -13.23 7.84 6.99
N PHE A 204 -14.55 8.06 6.88
CA PHE A 204 -15.52 7.39 7.72
C PHE A 204 -15.54 5.86 7.53
N ILE A 205 -14.86 5.30 6.52
CA ILE A 205 -14.69 3.85 6.39
C ILE A 205 -14.00 3.23 7.62
N PHE A 206 -13.14 3.98 8.32
CA PHE A 206 -12.51 3.51 9.56
C PHE A 206 -13.49 3.38 10.74
N LEU A 207 -14.72 3.90 10.63
CA LEU A 207 -15.77 3.63 11.61
C LEU A 207 -16.38 2.24 11.44
N ILE A 208 -16.19 1.62 10.27
CA ILE A 208 -16.56 0.22 10.02
C ILE A 208 -15.40 -0.64 10.52
N HIS A 209 -15.43 -0.96 11.82
CA HIS A 209 -14.43 -1.84 12.43
C HIS A 209 -14.92 -3.28 12.46
N CYS A 210 -14.05 -4.23 12.09
CA CYS A 210 -14.24 -5.64 12.41
C CYS A 210 -13.61 -5.92 13.77
N PRO A 211 -14.22 -6.75 14.64
CA PRO A 211 -13.59 -7.10 15.91
C PRO A 211 -12.19 -7.67 15.65
N ASN A 212 -11.18 -7.14 16.34
CA ASN A 212 -9.83 -7.65 16.24
C ASN A 212 -9.80 -9.11 16.68
N VAL A 213 -9.02 -9.94 16.00
CA VAL A 213 -8.77 -11.32 16.45
C VAL A 213 -8.16 -11.26 17.86
N PRO A 214 -8.70 -12.01 18.83
CA PRO A 214 -8.17 -11.99 20.20
C PRO A 214 -6.76 -12.57 20.19
N MET A 215 -5.82 -11.82 20.74
CA MET A 215 -4.40 -12.16 20.78
C MET A 215 -3.97 -12.34 22.24
N ALA A 216 -3.47 -13.54 22.56
CA ALA A 216 -3.05 -13.90 23.91
C ALA A 216 -1.93 -12.98 24.42
N GLY A 217 -2.13 -12.38 25.60
CA GLY A 217 -1.17 -11.49 26.24
C GLY A 217 -1.16 -10.04 25.72
N VAL A 218 -2.01 -9.71 24.74
CA VAL A 218 -2.13 -8.34 24.19
C VAL A 218 -3.58 -7.85 24.26
N THR A 219 -4.51 -8.53 23.57
CA THR A 219 -5.94 -8.13 23.53
C THR A 219 -6.85 -9.10 24.28
N ALA A 220 -6.38 -10.32 24.55
CA ALA A 220 -7.06 -11.31 25.37
C ALA A 220 -6.08 -11.92 26.40
N PRO A 221 -6.53 -12.26 27.62
CA PRO A 221 -5.69 -12.99 28.55
C PRO A 221 -5.42 -14.41 28.03
N TYR A 222 -4.32 -15.02 28.46
CA TYR A 222 -4.12 -16.45 28.25
C TYR A 222 -5.22 -17.23 29.00
N GLN A 223 -5.77 -18.28 28.38
CA GLN A 223 -6.83 -19.12 28.97
C GLN A 223 -6.45 -19.65 30.37
N TYR A 224 -5.15 -19.85 30.63
CA TYR A 224 -4.62 -20.32 31.90
C TYR A 224 -4.78 -19.30 33.06
N ASP A 225 -4.56 -18.00 32.81
CA ASP A 225 -4.73 -16.96 33.84
C ASP A 225 -6.19 -16.89 34.34
N LEU A 226 -7.16 -17.28 33.50
CA LEU A 226 -8.57 -17.37 33.89
C LEU A 226 -8.85 -18.59 34.78
N MET A 227 -8.13 -19.70 34.60
CA MET A 227 -8.29 -20.90 35.43
C MET A 227 -7.60 -20.75 36.79
N GLU A 228 -6.40 -20.17 36.83
CA GLU A 228 -5.67 -19.91 38.08
C GLU A 228 -6.42 -18.91 38.98
N LYS A 229 -7.05 -17.88 38.38
CA LYS A 229 -7.88 -16.91 39.12
C LYS A 229 -9.17 -17.54 39.69
N HIS A 230 -9.80 -18.45 38.96
CA HIS A 230 -10.98 -19.19 39.44
C HIS A 230 -10.67 -20.23 40.52
N GLN A 231 -9.44 -20.74 40.57
CA GLN A 231 -8.98 -21.65 41.62
C GLN A 231 -8.58 -20.89 42.89
N LEU A 232 -7.99 -19.70 42.74
CA LEU A 232 -7.66 -18.84 43.89
C LEU A 232 -8.90 -18.26 44.59
N ASP A 233 -10.00 -18.01 43.86
CA ASP A 233 -11.25 -17.50 44.45
C ASP A 233 -12.08 -18.57 45.20
N ARG A 234 -11.73 -19.86 45.09
CA ARG A 234 -12.48 -20.95 45.76
C ARG A 234 -11.89 -21.36 47.12
N ASP A 235 -10.63 -21.06 47.40
CA ASP A 235 -9.93 -21.50 48.62
C ASP A 235 -9.71 -20.38 49.66
N SER A 236 -10.48 -19.29 49.59
CA SER A 236 -10.41 -18.18 50.54
C SER A 236 -11.41 -18.33 51.70
N TYR A 237 -11.03 -19.15 52.68
CA TYR A 237 -11.53 -19.05 54.07
C TYR A 237 -10.33 -19.25 55.02
N ASP A 238 -9.38 -18.32 55.02
CA ASP A 238 -8.65 -17.92 56.23
C ASP A 238 -7.92 -16.56 56.07
N GLU A 239 -7.74 -15.89 57.20
CA GLU A 239 -7.53 -14.45 57.45
C GLU A 239 -6.11 -13.88 57.12
N PRO A 240 -5.84 -12.57 57.33
CA PRO A 240 -5.34 -11.62 56.35
C PRO A 240 -3.82 -11.39 56.45
N SER A 241 -3.12 -11.34 55.31
CA SER A 241 -1.81 -10.69 55.32
C SER A 241 -1.56 -9.91 54.03
N GLN A 242 -1.60 -8.59 54.21
CA GLN A 242 -0.94 -7.58 53.38
C GLN A 242 -1.12 -7.80 51.88
N LEU A 243 -2.31 -7.45 51.41
CA LEU A 243 -2.63 -7.24 50.01
C LEU A 243 -1.68 -6.16 49.44
N ARG A 244 -0.47 -6.56 49.02
CA ARG A 244 0.22 -5.82 47.96
C ARG A 244 -0.65 -6.02 46.72
N LEU A 245 -1.59 -5.11 46.53
CA LEU A 245 -2.03 -4.69 45.22
C LEU A 245 -0.77 -4.33 44.43
N ARG A 246 -0.11 -5.33 43.84
CA ARG A 246 0.61 -5.09 42.60
C ARG A 246 -0.52 -4.74 41.67
N ASN A 247 -0.71 -3.44 41.49
CA ASN A 247 -1.44 -2.88 40.37
C ASN A 247 -0.81 -3.51 39.14
N SER A 248 -1.30 -4.68 38.75
CA SER A 248 -1.14 -5.13 37.38
C SER A 248 -2.05 -4.17 36.63
N SER A 249 -1.47 -3.04 36.25
CA SER A 249 -1.59 -2.60 34.87
C SER A 249 -1.70 -3.86 34.00
N LEU A 250 -2.54 -3.82 32.97
CA LEU A 250 -2.42 -4.74 31.85
C LEU A 250 -0.98 -4.59 31.30
N GLU A 251 0.00 -5.20 31.97
CA GLU A 251 1.36 -5.37 31.49
C GLU A 251 1.18 -6.45 30.44
N GLU A 252 1.41 -6.06 29.19
CA GLU A 252 1.50 -6.90 28.01
C GLU A 252 2.55 -7.99 28.23
N THR A 253 2.21 -8.98 29.04
CA THR A 253 3.13 -10.02 29.47
C THR A 253 2.87 -11.20 28.57
N LEU A 254 3.54 -11.19 27.42
CA LEU A 254 3.55 -12.31 26.47
C LEU A 254 4.02 -13.63 27.11
N THR A 255 4.68 -13.54 28.26
CA THR A 255 5.16 -14.67 29.08
C THR A 255 4.20 -15.00 30.23
N VAL A 256 3.74 -16.25 30.26
CA VAL A 256 2.86 -16.87 31.27
C VAL A 256 3.44 -18.21 31.72
N GLY A 257 2.92 -18.82 32.79
CA GLY A 257 3.47 -20.08 33.34
C GLY A 257 3.69 -21.20 32.30
N CYS A 258 2.82 -21.29 31.29
CA CYS A 258 2.93 -22.26 30.20
C CYS A 258 4.19 -22.09 29.33
N ASN A 259 4.59 -20.85 29.03
CA ASN A 259 5.72 -20.55 28.14
C ASN A 259 6.94 -19.95 28.88
N ALA A 260 6.83 -19.75 30.20
CA ALA A 260 7.87 -19.15 31.04
C ALA A 260 9.18 -19.97 31.03
N GLY A 261 9.10 -21.29 30.83
CA GLY A 261 10.26 -22.17 30.72
C GLY A 261 10.77 -22.38 29.30
N CYS A 262 10.24 -21.66 28.31
CA CYS A 262 10.57 -21.87 26.90
C CYS A 262 11.59 -20.86 26.33
N ASP A 263 12.02 -19.86 27.11
CA ASP A 263 12.96 -18.81 26.68
C ASP A 263 12.60 -18.19 25.32
N CYS A 264 11.32 -17.81 25.16
CA CYS A 264 10.82 -17.31 23.88
C CYS A 264 11.44 -15.96 23.47
N VAL A 265 11.94 -15.90 22.24
CA VAL A 265 12.50 -14.70 21.62
C VAL A 265 11.38 -13.73 21.22
N ARG A 266 11.46 -12.46 21.66
CA ARG A 266 10.44 -11.44 21.38
C ARG A 266 10.66 -10.73 20.04
N GLU A 267 11.84 -10.85 19.47
CA GLU A 267 12.22 -10.25 18.20
C GLU A 267 11.63 -11.01 17.00
N LEU A 268 11.23 -12.26 17.19
CA LEU A 268 10.71 -13.12 16.13
C LEU A 268 9.18 -13.24 16.22
N TYR A 269 8.49 -12.42 15.42
CA TYR A 269 7.04 -12.51 15.24
C TYR A 269 6.68 -13.58 14.21
N ASN A 270 5.96 -14.62 14.64
CA ASN A 270 5.48 -15.69 13.76
C ASN A 270 4.11 -16.19 14.25
N PRO A 271 3.03 -15.42 14.01
CA PRO A 271 1.76 -15.65 14.68
C PRO A 271 1.16 -17.02 14.34
N VAL A 272 0.60 -17.69 15.34
CA VAL A 272 -0.12 -18.96 15.16
C VAL A 272 -1.54 -18.84 15.70
N CYS A 273 -2.49 -19.43 14.98
CA CYS A 273 -3.89 -19.51 15.41
C CYS A 273 -4.10 -20.77 16.24
N GLY A 274 -4.54 -20.62 17.47
CA GLY A 274 -4.95 -21.74 18.32
C GLY A 274 -6.34 -22.27 17.94
N ALA A 275 -6.59 -23.54 18.28
CA ALA A 275 -7.91 -24.17 18.09
C ALA A 275 -9.01 -23.57 19.00
N ASP A 276 -8.61 -22.78 19.99
CA ASP A 276 -9.44 -21.95 20.86
C ASP A 276 -9.90 -20.64 20.21
N GLY A 277 -9.47 -20.36 18.98
CA GLY A 277 -9.82 -19.13 18.26
C GLY A 277 -9.00 -17.91 18.69
N VAL A 278 -7.92 -18.12 19.46
CA VAL A 278 -7.01 -17.07 19.92
C VAL A 278 -5.70 -17.13 19.13
N MET A 279 -5.16 -15.96 18.77
CA MET A 279 -3.87 -15.83 18.12
C MET A 279 -2.75 -15.70 19.16
N TYR A 280 -1.63 -16.39 18.93
CA TYR A 280 -0.44 -16.33 19.78
C TYR A 280 0.71 -15.69 19.02
N TYR A 281 1.58 -14.94 19.72
CA TYR A 281 2.69 -14.18 19.12
C TYR A 281 3.69 -15.03 18.32
N SER A 282 3.92 -16.26 18.77
CA SER A 282 4.77 -17.25 18.12
C SER A 282 4.38 -18.66 18.57
N PRO A 283 4.84 -19.74 17.90
CA PRO A 283 4.65 -21.10 18.40
C PRO A 283 5.20 -21.30 19.82
N CYS A 284 6.35 -20.69 20.15
CA CYS A 284 6.94 -20.75 21.49
C CYS A 284 6.03 -20.11 22.54
N HIS A 285 5.54 -18.90 22.23
CA HIS A 285 4.62 -18.18 23.10
C HIS A 285 3.27 -18.91 23.28
N ALA A 286 2.88 -19.76 22.32
CA ALA A 286 1.74 -20.67 22.44
C ALA A 286 2.01 -21.93 23.30
N GLY A 287 3.23 -22.14 23.79
CA GLY A 287 3.62 -23.34 24.54
C GLY A 287 3.81 -24.59 23.66
N CYS A 288 4.03 -24.41 22.35
CA CYS A 288 4.27 -25.51 21.43
C CYS A 288 5.74 -25.94 21.49
N SER A 289 5.99 -27.21 21.77
CA SER A 289 7.34 -27.80 21.78
C SER A 289 7.68 -28.58 20.51
N VAL A 290 6.66 -28.95 19.71
CA VAL A 290 6.84 -29.81 18.53
C VAL A 290 5.97 -29.35 17.37
N VAL A 291 6.51 -29.50 16.15
CA VAL A 291 5.76 -29.40 14.90
C VAL A 291 5.22 -30.80 14.60
N ASN A 292 3.90 -30.96 14.59
CA ASN A 292 3.27 -32.25 14.32
C ASN A 292 3.24 -32.58 12.83
N HIS A 293 2.86 -31.58 12.03
CA HIS A 293 2.64 -31.76 10.60
C HIS A 293 3.00 -30.48 9.87
N THR A 294 3.69 -30.62 8.75
CA THR A 294 3.89 -29.53 7.79
C THR A 294 3.24 -29.97 6.49
N ASP A 295 2.23 -29.23 6.06
CA ASP A 295 1.67 -29.43 4.73
C ASP A 295 2.75 -29.06 3.70
N ARG A 296 3.19 -30.05 2.92
CA ARG A 296 4.25 -29.87 1.92
C ARG A 296 3.83 -28.96 0.77
N LEU A 297 2.55 -28.89 0.47
CA LEU A 297 2.01 -28.07 -0.63
C LEU A 297 1.96 -26.61 -0.19
N THR A 298 1.28 -26.35 0.94
CA THR A 298 0.98 -24.99 1.42
C THR A 298 2.00 -24.44 2.43
N GLY A 299 2.93 -25.25 2.90
CA GLY A 299 3.92 -24.88 3.93
C GLY A 299 3.33 -24.61 5.31
N LYS A 300 2.02 -24.82 5.51
CA LYS A 300 1.35 -24.59 6.79
C LYS A 300 1.85 -25.58 7.84
N GLN A 301 2.31 -25.06 8.97
CA GLN A 301 2.77 -25.84 10.10
C GLN A 301 1.66 -25.97 11.14
N VAL A 302 1.38 -27.21 11.54
CA VAL A 302 0.50 -27.53 12.67
C VAL A 302 1.37 -27.93 13.82
N HIS A 303 1.28 -27.18 14.91
CA HIS A 303 2.00 -27.44 16.14
C HIS A 303 1.10 -28.13 17.16
N SER A 304 1.68 -28.89 18.08
CA SER A 304 0.98 -29.36 19.27
C SER A 304 1.56 -28.77 20.53
N THR A 305 0.65 -28.49 21.45
CA THR A 305 0.99 -28.09 22.81
C THR A 305 1.17 -29.33 23.68
N HIS A 306 2.11 -29.28 24.62
CA HIS A 306 2.40 -30.40 25.52
C HIS A 306 1.25 -30.70 26.51
N TRP A 307 0.23 -29.85 26.59
CA TRP A 307 -0.77 -29.86 27.66
C TRP A 307 -2.18 -30.36 27.27
N LYS A 308 -2.40 -30.77 26.01
CA LYS A 308 -3.64 -31.48 25.60
C LYS A 308 -3.34 -32.98 25.41
N GLN A 309 -3.21 -33.70 26.52
CA GLN A 309 -3.47 -35.14 26.61
C GLN A 309 -4.53 -35.36 27.68
#